data_AF-A0AAP1RCD8-F1
#
_entry.id   AF-A0AAP1RCD8-F1
#
_cell.length_a   1.000
_cell.length_b   1.000
_cell.length_c   1.000
_cell.angle_alpha   90.00
_cell.angle_beta   90.00
_cell.angle_gamma   90.00
#
_symmetry.space_group_name_H-M   'P 1'
#
loop_
_entity.id
_entity.type
_entity.pdbx_description
1 polymer ?
#
loop_
_entity_poly.entity_id
_entity_poly.type
_entity_poly.pdbx_seq_one_letter_code
_entity_poly.pdbx_strand_id
1 'polypeptide(L)' 'MEKHGAELLLQRMLSNTSATFREGQWEAIDAVVNQRRKLLVVQRTGWGKSAVYFIASKIFRDRGAG' A
#
# COMPACT_ATOMS: atom_id res chain seq x y z
N MET A 1 -4.28 7.78 7.30
CA MET A 1 -2.92 7.92 6.71
C MET A 1 -3.13 8.44 5.32
N GLU A 2 -2.42 9.51 4.97
CA GLU A 2 -2.54 10.15 3.66
C GLU A 2 -1.77 9.41 2.57
N LYS A 3 -2.20 9.57 1.31
CA LYS A 3 -1.56 8.96 0.13
C LYS A 3 -0.07 9.25 0.07
N HIS A 4 0.29 10.52 0.27
CA HIS A 4 1.69 10.95 0.23
C HIS A 4 2.56 10.23 1.26
N GLY A 5 2.05 10.00 2.48
CA GLY A 5 2.77 9.24 3.51
C GLY A 5 3.02 7.79 3.10
N ALA A 6 2.05 7.16 2.43
CA ALA A 6 2.21 5.81 1.90
C ALA A 6 3.15 5.75 0.68
N GLU A 7 3.20 6.80 -0.14
CA GLU A 7 4.16 6.93 -1.26
C GLU A 7 5.60 7.00 -0.75
N LEU A 8 5.86 7.69 0.35
CA LEU A 8 7.20 7.69 0.97
C LEU A 8 7.64 6.26 1.39
N LEU A 9 6.71 5.43 1.85
CA LEU A 9 6.99 4.03 2.17
C LEU A 9 7.30 3.23 0.91
N LEU A 10 6.54 3.44 -0.17
CA LEU A 10 6.78 2.83 -1.47
C LEU A 10 8.17 3.19 -2.01
N GLN A 11 8.52 4.48 -1.99
CA GLN A 11 9.81 4.98 -2.47
C GLN A 11 10.99 4.38 -1.71
N ARG A 12 10.89 4.29 -0.38
CA ARG A 12 11.90 3.63 0.47
C ARG A 12 12.02 2.15 0.15
N MET A 13 10.89 1.45 -0.02
CA MET A 13 10.88 0.02 -0.32
C MET A 13 11.46 -0.31 -1.70
N LEU A 14 11.27 0.58 -2.67
CA LEU A 14 11.77 0.39 -4.04
C LEU A 14 13.15 1.03 -4.28
N SER A 15 13.73 1.69 -3.27
CA SER A 15 14.94 2.50 -3.42
C SER A 15 14.84 3.48 -4.60
N ASN A 16 13.66 4.06 -4.81
CA ASN A 16 13.36 4.97 -5.92
C ASN A 16 12.50 6.14 -5.41
N THR A 17 13.07 7.34 -5.35
CA THR A 17 12.43 8.57 -4.85
C THR A 17 11.32 9.12 -5.73
N SER A 18 11.21 8.65 -6.98
CA SER A 18 10.16 9.04 -7.91
C SER A 18 9.01 8.03 -7.99
N ALA A 19 9.07 6.94 -7.20
CA ALA A 19 8.05 5.90 -7.22
C ALA A 19 6.69 6.46 -6.77
N THR A 20 5.66 6.12 -7.54
CA THR A 20 4.25 6.46 -7.28
C THR A 20 3.39 5.20 -7.36
N PHE A 21 2.22 5.24 -6.73
CA PHE A 21 1.27 4.14 -6.82
C PHE A 21 0.73 4.00 -8.23
N ARG A 22 0.63 2.74 -8.69
CA ARG A 22 -0.11 2.42 -9.92
C ARG A 22 -1.61 2.49 -9.65
N GLU A 23 -2.38 2.56 -10.73
CA GLU A 23 -3.84 2.57 -10.70
C GLU A 23 -4.41 1.46 -9.80
N GLY A 24 -5.27 1.83 -8.85
CA GLY A 24 -5.95 0.93 -7.93
C GLY A 24 -5.14 0.53 -6.69
N GLN A 25 -3.83 0.82 -6.64
CA GLN A 25 -3.00 0.42 -5.49
C GLN A 25 -3.28 1.27 -4.26
N TRP A 26 -3.41 2.59 -4.44
CA TRP A 26 -3.72 3.49 -3.32
C TRP A 26 -5.12 3.20 -2.76
N GLU A 27 -6.09 3.00 -3.66
CA GLU A 27 -7.47 2.69 -3.32
C GLU A 27 -7.57 1.39 -2.51
N ALA A 28 -6.78 0.38 -2.87
CA ALA A 28 -6.69 -0.87 -2.13
C ALA A 28 -6.09 -0.67 -0.73
N ILE A 29 -5.02 0.10 -0.61
CA ILE A 29 -4.38 0.41 0.69
C ILE A 29 -5.34 1.21 1.56
N ASP A 30 -5.94 2.27 1.03
CA ASP A 30 -6.88 3.14 1.73
C ASP A 30 -8.09 2.37 2.26
N ALA A 31 -8.68 1.51 1.43
CA ALA A 31 -9.81 0.66 1.81
C ALA A 31 -9.49 -0.26 3.01
N VAL A 32 -8.28 -0.83 3.06
CA VAL A 32 -7.89 -1.76 4.13
C VAL A 32 -7.38 -1.00 5.36
N VAL A 33 -6.54 0.03 5.19
CA VAL A 33 -5.81 0.70 6.27
C VAL A 33 -6.63 1.79 6.95
N ASN A 34 -7.31 2.63 6.17
CA ASN A 34 -8.06 3.76 6.70
C ASN A 34 -9.53 3.37 6.91
N GLN A 35 -10.12 2.65 5.94
CA GLN A 35 -11.53 2.26 5.99
C GLN A 35 -11.76 0.91 6.69
N ARG A 36 -10.69 0.18 7.05
CA ARG A 36 -10.73 -1.12 7.76
C ARG A 36 -11.66 -2.15 7.11
N ARG A 37 -11.75 -2.14 5.78
CA ARG A 37 -12.56 -3.12 5.01
C ARG A 37 -11.76 -4.34 4.61
N LYS A 38 -12.46 -5.47 4.46
CA LYS A 38 -11.94 -6.63 3.73
C LYS A 38 -12.01 -6.34 2.22
N LEU A 39 -10.96 -6.73 1.50
CA LEU A 39 -10.82 -6.48 0.06
C LEU A 39 -10.30 -7.74 -0.65
N LEU A 40 -10.87 -8.04 -1.82
CA LEU A 40 -10.34 -9.03 -2.77
C LEU A 40 -9.75 -8.30 -3.98
N VAL A 41 -8.44 -8.48 -4.22
CA VAL A 41 -7.75 -7.83 -5.35
C VAL A 41 -7.43 -8.88 -6.41
N VAL A 42 -8.13 -8.81 -7.55
CA VAL A 42 -7.89 -9.67 -8.72
C VAL A 42 -7.26 -8.84 -9.83
N GLN A 43 -5.98 -9.09 -10.11
CA GLN A 43 -5.20 -8.34 -11.09
C GLN A 43 -4.14 -9.23 -11.75
N ARG A 44 -3.77 -8.91 -13.00
CA ARG A 44 -2.74 -9.64 -13.76
C ARG A 44 -1.38 -9.68 -13.06
N THR A 45 -0.53 -10.63 -13.44
CA THR A 45 0.86 -10.70 -12.98
C THR A 45 1.60 -9.41 -13.33
N GLY A 46 2.47 -8.95 -12.43
CA GLY A 46 3.21 -7.69 -12.59
C GLY A 46 2.45 -6.43 -12.21
N TRP A 47 1.18 -6.50 -11.80
CA TRP A 47 0.42 -5.32 -11.32
C TRP A 47 1.01 -4.69 -10.04
N GLY A 48 1.70 -5.48 -9.21
CA GLY A 48 2.33 -4.99 -7.98
C GLY A 48 1.51 -5.22 -6.70
N LYS A 49 0.75 -6.33 -6.63
CA LYS A 49 -0.06 -6.68 -5.43
C LYS A 49 0.78 -6.80 -4.15
N SER A 50 2.04 -7.22 -4.28
CA SER A 50 2.98 -7.31 -3.15
C SER A 50 3.22 -5.95 -2.49
N ALA A 51 3.32 -4.87 -3.26
CA ALA A 51 3.52 -3.53 -2.70
C ALA A 51 2.33 -3.10 -1.81
N VAL A 52 1.10 -3.40 -2.24
CA VAL A 52 -0.11 -3.17 -1.44
C VAL A 52 -0.05 -3.92 -0.12
N TYR A 53 0.28 -5.22 -0.15
CA TYR A 53 0.40 -6.04 1.04
C TYR A 53 1.47 -5.51 2.01
N PHE A 54 2.69 -5.26 1.52
CA PHE A 54 3.80 -4.83 2.38
C PHE A 54 3.56 -3.46 3.00
N ILE A 55 3.04 -2.50 2.25
CA ILE A 55 2.73 -1.17 2.76
C ILE A 55 1.61 -1.24 3.79
N ALA A 56 0.49 -1.90 3.49
CA ALA A 56 -0.60 -2.06 4.44
C ALA A 56 -0.13 -2.75 5.74
N SER A 57 0.65 -3.82 5.62
CA SER A 57 1.20 -4.56 6.77
C SER A 57 2.14 -3.70 7.61
N LYS A 58 3.01 -2.90 6.96
CA LYS A 58 3.89 -1.98 7.67
C LYS A 58 3.09 -0.94 8.45
N ILE A 59 2.05 -0.36 7.85
CA ILE A 59 1.21 0.64 8.50
C ILE A 59 0.49 0.06 9.72
N PHE A 60 0.00 -1.19 9.63
CA PHE A 60 -0.60 -1.86 10.80
C PHE A 60 0.41 -2.11 11.92
N ARG A 61 1.63 -2.58 11.60
CA ARG A 61 2.69 -2.76 12.61
C ARG A 61 3.09 -1.45 13.26
N ASP A 62 3.26 -0.39 12.47
CA ASP A 62 3.60 0.95 12.99
C ASP A 62 2.47 1.51 13.89
N ARG A 63 1.24 0.97 13.79
CA ARG A 63 0.09 1.28 14.68
C ARG A 63 -0.07 0.30 15.85
N GLY A 64 0.87 -0.63 16.06
CA GLY A 64 0.79 -1.64 17.13
C GLY A 64 -0.24 -2.75 16.88
N ALA A 65 -0.68 -2.95 15.64
CA ALA A 65 -1.68 -3.94 15.26
C ALA A 65 -1.07 -5.22 14.64
N GLY A 66 0.20 -5.54 14.92
CA GLY A 66 0.89 -6.72 14.41
C GLY A 66 2.23 -6.97 15.08
#